data_AF-A0A6P7STZ1-F1
#
_entry.id   AF-A0A6P7STZ1-F1
#
_cell.length_a   1.000
_cell.length_b   1.000
_cell.length_c   1.000
_cell.angle_alpha   90.00
_cell.angle_beta   90.00
_cell.angle_gamma   90.00
#
_symmetry.space_group_name_H-M   'P 1'
#
loop_
_entity.id
_entity.type
_entity.pdbx_description
1 polymer ?
#
loop_
_entity_poly.entity_id
_entity_poly.type
_entity_poly.pdbx_seq_one_letter_code
_entity_poly.pdbx_strand_id
1 'polypeptide(L)'
;MKSYQWSVFLVVIITLDCIPAIVSPNSWYQGCYSVKEISSSLSEWLSGNWNLLDCTQKCFLQGYTLAGMSNSSKCLCTNSTINLSEEQLSACDESCSVGLDFKCGGFSHDQAFVSLYESLGPYITNSSLIVVADHIVINRPVTLDTFAQLGKVYNSTDDETAEPTGIVTFSGV
;
A
#
# COMPACT_ATOMS: atom_id res chain seq x y z
N MET A 1 46.62 27.07 -8.19
CA MET A 1 46.09 25.80 -8.73
C MET A 1 44.59 25.80 -8.48
N LYS A 2 43.76 25.81 -9.52
CA LYS A 2 42.29 25.80 -9.36
C LYS A 2 41.86 24.35 -9.11
N SER A 3 41.29 24.09 -7.93
CA SER A 3 40.68 22.80 -7.62
C SER A 3 39.30 22.79 -8.26
N TYR A 4 39.05 21.86 -9.18
CA TYR A 4 37.74 21.69 -9.80
C TYR A 4 37.06 20.51 -9.11
N GLN A 5 35.97 20.78 -8.39
CA GLN A 5 35.16 19.79 -7.72
C GLN A 5 34.02 19.39 -8.66
N TRP A 6 34.03 18.13 -9.12
CA TRP A 6 32.98 17.57 -9.97
C TRP A 6 32.07 16.72 -9.10
N SER A 7 30.79 17.11 -8.99
CA SER A 7 29.77 16.28 -8.35
C SER A 7 29.08 15.44 -9.41
N VAL A 8 29.20 14.12 -9.31
CA VAL A 8 28.44 13.17 -10.12
C VAL A 8 27.14 12.87 -9.38
N PHE A 9 26.00 13.08 -10.02
CA PHE A 9 24.68 12.71 -9.50
C PHE A 9 24.19 11.48 -10.25
N LEU A 10 24.13 10.33 -9.56
CA LEU A 10 23.55 9.10 -10.08
C LEU A 10 22.08 9.02 -9.64
N VAL A 11 21.15 8.88 -10.58
CA VAL A 11 19.74 8.62 -10.29
C VAL A 11 19.46 7.17 -10.61
N VAL A 12 19.23 6.36 -9.58
CA VAL A 12 18.82 4.95 -9.74
C VAL A 12 17.30 4.90 -9.63
N ILE A 13 16.62 4.47 -10.70
CA ILE A 13 15.17 4.26 -10.71
C ILE A 13 14.92 2.79 -10.43
N ILE A 14 14.26 2.49 -9.31
CA ILE A 14 13.86 1.13 -8.95
C ILE A 14 12.42 0.94 -9.42
N THR A 15 12.20 -0.02 -10.31
CA THR A 15 10.86 -0.44 -10.76
C THR A 15 10.51 -1.75 -10.08
N LEU A 16 9.40 -1.76 -9.33
CA LEU A 16 8.83 -2.97 -8.75
C LEU A 16 7.71 -3.45 -9.68
N ASP A 17 7.95 -4.55 -10.39
CA ASP A 17 6.92 -5.18 -11.21
C ASP A 17 6.15 -6.18 -10.35
N CYS A 18 4.89 -5.87 -10.05
CA CYS A 18 3.99 -6.84 -9.45
C CYS A 18 3.53 -7.80 -10.57
N ILE A 19 4.21 -8.94 -10.70
CA ILE A 19 3.79 -10.00 -11.60
C ILE A 19 2.56 -10.66 -10.96
N PRO A 20 1.44 -10.84 -11.69
CA PRO A 20 0.29 -11.54 -11.13
C PRO A 20 0.69 -12.99 -10.83
N ALA A 21 0.91 -13.31 -9.56
CA ALA A 21 0.91 -14.69 -9.12
C ALA A 21 -0.53 -15.23 -9.23
N ILE A 22 -0.67 -16.53 -9.50
CA ILE A 22 -1.96 -17.22 -9.56
C ILE A 22 -2.47 -17.37 -8.11
N VAL A 23 -2.83 -16.25 -7.48
CA VAL A 23 -3.32 -16.18 -6.11
C VAL A 23 -4.73 -15.58 -6.14
N SER A 24 -5.56 -16.04 -5.21
CA SER A 24 -6.87 -15.43 -4.91
C SER A 24 -6.77 -13.89 -4.92
N PRO A 25 -7.71 -13.15 -5.55
CA PRO A 25 -7.49 -11.74 -5.85
C PRO A 25 -7.30 -10.81 -4.65
N ASN A 26 -7.58 -11.22 -3.41
CA ASN A 26 -7.88 -10.27 -2.34
C ASN A 26 -7.38 -10.67 -0.95
N SER A 27 -6.06 -10.66 -0.69
CA SER A 27 -5.59 -10.56 0.71
C SER A 27 -5.57 -9.12 1.22
N TRP A 28 -5.69 -8.11 0.34
CA TRP A 28 -5.82 -6.71 0.74
C TRP A 28 -7.27 -6.31 1.04
N TYR A 29 -8.15 -6.60 0.08
CA TYR A 29 -9.56 -6.26 0.14
C TYR A 29 -10.29 -7.23 1.05
N GLN A 30 -10.91 -6.70 2.10
CA GLN A 30 -11.54 -7.48 3.16
C GLN A 30 -13.03 -7.73 2.93
N GLY A 31 -13.66 -7.01 1.98
CA GLY A 31 -15.06 -7.21 1.63
C GLY A 31 -15.84 -5.90 1.47
N CYS A 32 -17.13 -6.06 1.17
CA CYS A 32 -18.09 -4.97 1.04
C CYS A 32 -18.99 -4.94 2.26
N TYR A 33 -19.17 -3.77 2.86
CA TYR A 33 -19.94 -3.64 4.07
C TYR A 33 -20.86 -2.43 4.04
N SER A 34 -22.05 -2.54 4.62
CA SER A 34 -22.88 -1.39 4.92
C SER A 34 -22.63 -0.87 6.33
N VAL A 35 -22.66 0.46 6.49
CA VAL A 35 -22.49 1.12 7.79
C VAL A 35 -23.86 1.34 8.41
N LYS A 36 -24.13 0.66 9.55
CA LYS A 36 -25.37 0.85 10.31
C LYS A 36 -25.25 2.00 11.31
N GLU A 37 -24.23 1.93 12.16
CA GLU A 37 -23.90 2.95 13.14
C GLU A 37 -22.38 3.03 13.30
N ILE A 38 -21.89 4.22 13.58
CA ILE A 38 -20.45 4.47 13.73
C ILE A 38 -20.19 4.68 15.20
N SER A 39 -19.39 3.79 15.77
CA SER A 39 -18.89 3.98 17.12
C SER A 39 -17.58 4.73 17.03
N SER A 40 -17.53 5.98 17.53
CA SER A 40 -16.33 6.81 17.51
C SER A 40 -15.13 6.18 18.25
N SER A 41 -15.37 5.18 19.09
CA SER A 41 -14.32 4.40 19.77
C SER A 41 -13.65 3.35 18.88
N LEU A 42 -14.29 2.92 17.78
CA LEU A 42 -13.82 1.83 16.92
C LEU A 42 -13.66 2.24 15.46
N SER A 43 -14.30 3.33 15.04
CA SER A 43 -14.38 3.78 13.66
C SER A 43 -14.53 5.30 13.57
N GLU A 44 -13.90 5.89 12.56
CA GLU A 44 -13.95 7.34 12.31
C GLU A 44 -14.00 7.63 10.81
N TRP A 45 -14.92 8.51 10.38
CA TRP A 45 -14.85 9.09 9.04
C TRP A 45 -13.86 10.24 9.01
N LEU A 46 -12.91 10.17 8.09
CA LEU A 46 -12.02 11.28 7.84
C LEU A 46 -12.75 12.36 7.03
N SER A 47 -12.56 13.61 7.45
CA SER A 47 -13.00 14.77 6.66
C SER A 47 -12.14 14.95 5.41
N GLY A 48 -12.74 15.43 4.32
CA GLY A 48 -12.06 15.66 3.04
C GLY A 48 -12.39 14.64 1.95
N ASN A 49 -11.61 14.69 0.87
CA ASN A 49 -11.67 13.76 -0.25
C ASN A 49 -10.37 12.98 -0.28
N TRP A 50 -10.47 11.67 -0.23
CA TRP A 50 -9.34 10.75 -0.15
C TRP A 50 -9.35 9.84 -1.37
N ASN A 51 -8.17 9.46 -1.86
CA ASN A 51 -8.08 8.25 -2.67
C ASN A 51 -7.84 7.03 -1.76
N LEU A 52 -7.97 5.84 -2.33
CA LEU A 52 -7.82 4.58 -1.59
C LEU A 52 -6.45 4.47 -0.88
N LEU A 53 -5.37 4.84 -1.56
CA LEU A 53 -4.02 4.68 -1.03
C LEU A 53 -3.77 5.64 0.14
N ASP A 54 -4.13 6.91 -0.03
CA ASP A 54 -4.00 7.93 1.01
C ASP A 54 -4.90 7.61 2.21
N CYS A 55 -6.11 7.10 1.96
CA CYS A 55 -7.04 6.71 3.03
C CYS A 55 -6.45 5.60 3.91
N THR A 56 -6.05 4.49 3.28
CA THR A 56 -5.49 3.32 3.99
C THR A 56 -4.19 3.67 4.72
N GLN A 57 -3.29 4.43 4.10
CA GLN A 57 -2.08 4.92 4.75
C GLN A 57 -2.40 5.82 5.94
N LYS A 58 -3.37 6.72 5.80
CA LYS A 58 -3.76 7.63 6.88
C LYS A 58 -4.35 6.88 8.07
N CYS A 59 -5.22 5.90 7.82
CA CYS A 59 -5.79 5.04 8.86
C CYS A 59 -4.70 4.24 9.59
N PHE A 60 -3.72 3.70 8.84
CA PHE A 60 -2.59 3.00 9.43
C PHE A 60 -1.78 3.90 10.38
N LEU A 61 -1.46 5.11 9.95
CA LEU A 61 -0.73 6.09 10.78
C LEU A 61 -1.51 6.53 12.03
N GLN A 62 -2.84 6.43 12.00
CA GLN A 62 -3.71 6.67 13.16
C GLN A 62 -3.89 5.43 14.06
N GLY A 63 -3.29 4.30 13.72
CA GLY A 63 -3.36 3.06 14.50
C GLY A 63 -4.60 2.22 14.23
N TYR A 64 -5.33 2.49 13.14
CA TYR A 64 -6.42 1.63 12.69
C TYR A 64 -5.89 0.47 11.84
N THR A 65 -6.45 -0.72 11.99
CA THR A 65 -6.06 -1.92 11.22
C THR A 65 -6.75 -2.02 9.88
N LEU A 66 -7.91 -1.38 9.72
CA LEU A 66 -8.71 -1.37 8.51
C LEU A 66 -9.00 0.06 8.05
N ALA A 67 -9.17 0.19 6.75
CA ALA A 67 -9.61 1.41 6.10
C ALA A 67 -10.70 1.08 5.08
N GLY A 68 -11.62 2.01 4.91
CA GLY A 68 -12.83 1.83 4.14
C GLY A 68 -13.01 2.95 3.16
N MET A 69 -13.30 2.64 1.90
CA MET A 69 -13.66 3.61 0.88
C MET A 69 -15.16 3.57 0.61
N SER A 70 -15.79 4.74 0.53
CA SER A 70 -17.20 4.90 0.15
C SER A 70 -17.38 6.08 -0.78
N ASN A 71 -18.32 5.95 -1.74
CA ASN A 71 -18.67 7.02 -2.67
C ASN A 71 -17.44 7.66 -3.34
N SER A 72 -16.50 6.82 -3.78
CA SER A 72 -15.24 7.17 -4.45
C SER A 72 -14.21 7.99 -3.66
N SER A 73 -14.59 8.67 -2.57
CA SER A 73 -13.70 9.62 -1.88
C SER A 73 -13.83 9.68 -0.36
N LYS A 74 -14.84 9.04 0.24
CA LYS A 74 -15.03 9.02 1.70
C LYS A 74 -14.16 7.93 2.31
N CYS A 75 -13.42 8.30 3.34
CA CYS A 75 -12.50 7.41 4.03
C CYS A 75 -12.99 7.11 5.44
N LEU A 76 -13.21 5.82 5.73
CA LEU A 76 -13.55 5.30 7.04
C LEU A 76 -12.33 4.58 7.61
N CYS A 77 -11.80 5.01 8.75
CA CYS A 77 -10.81 4.23 9.49
C CYS A 77 -11.53 3.37 10.54
N THR A 78 -11.15 2.09 10.68
CA THR A 78 -11.76 1.24 11.71
C THR A 78 -10.83 0.13 12.19
N ASN A 79 -11.07 -0.33 13.42
CA ASN A 79 -10.41 -1.50 14.00
C ASN A 79 -11.31 -2.74 14.04
N SER A 80 -12.56 -2.63 13.59
CA SER A 80 -13.54 -3.70 13.76
C SER A 80 -14.67 -3.63 12.75
N THR A 81 -15.19 -4.80 12.38
CA THR A 81 -16.39 -4.96 11.56
C THR A 81 -17.66 -5.14 12.39
N ILE A 82 -17.61 -5.05 13.73
CA ILE A 82 -18.75 -5.36 14.62
C ILE A 82 -20.02 -4.52 14.32
N ASN A 83 -19.86 -3.26 13.91
CA ASN A 83 -20.99 -2.38 13.56
C ASN A 83 -21.21 -2.25 12.04
N LEU A 84 -20.52 -3.10 11.28
CA LEU A 84 -20.63 -3.19 9.84
C LEU A 84 -21.42 -4.46 9.52
N SER A 85 -22.17 -4.42 8.43
CA SER A 85 -22.87 -5.61 7.93
C SER A 85 -22.30 -5.96 6.57
N GLU A 86 -21.87 -7.20 6.41
CA GLU A 86 -21.34 -7.67 5.14
C GLU A 86 -22.45 -7.65 4.08
N GLU A 87 -22.10 -7.19 2.88
CA GLU A 87 -23.02 -6.99 1.76
C GLU A 87 -22.52 -7.71 0.52
N GLN A 88 -23.37 -7.80 -0.49
CA GLN A 88 -22.95 -8.29 -1.78
C GLN A 88 -21.84 -7.41 -2.36
N LEU A 89 -20.85 -8.06 -2.97
CA LEU A 89 -19.70 -7.37 -3.59
C LEU A 89 -20.11 -6.30 -4.60
N SER A 90 -21.28 -6.44 -5.22
CA SER A 90 -21.85 -5.49 -6.18
C SER A 90 -22.31 -4.18 -5.57
N ALA A 91 -22.64 -4.16 -4.27
CA ALA A 91 -22.99 -2.93 -3.56
C ALA A 91 -21.79 -1.99 -3.40
N CYS A 92 -20.57 -2.52 -3.59
CA CYS A 92 -19.33 -1.75 -3.54
C CYS A 92 -18.60 -1.67 -4.90
N ASP A 93 -19.30 -1.80 -6.03
CA ASP A 93 -18.67 -1.80 -7.36
C ASP A 93 -18.30 -0.40 -7.89
N GLU A 94 -18.43 0.65 -7.08
CA GLU A 94 -18.02 1.99 -7.49
C GLU A 94 -16.50 2.04 -7.67
N SER A 95 -16.04 2.53 -8.82
CA SER A 95 -14.61 2.60 -9.13
C SER A 95 -13.94 3.74 -8.37
N CYS A 96 -12.72 3.52 -7.92
CA CYS A 96 -11.91 4.56 -7.29
C CYS A 96 -11.56 5.69 -8.28
N SER A 97 -11.52 6.94 -7.78
CA SER A 97 -11.24 8.15 -8.58
C SER A 97 -9.88 8.15 -9.33
N VAL A 98 -8.97 7.25 -8.96
CA VAL A 98 -7.59 7.18 -9.50
C VAL A 98 -7.29 5.80 -10.05
N GLY A 99 -7.63 5.57 -11.32
CA GLY A 99 -6.96 4.68 -12.29
C GLY A 99 -6.60 3.24 -11.92
N LEU A 100 -7.01 2.75 -10.76
CA LEU A 100 -6.74 1.42 -10.25
C LEU A 100 -8.11 0.73 -10.16
N ASP A 101 -8.21 -0.50 -10.68
CA ASP A 101 -9.43 -1.32 -10.71
C ASP A 101 -9.81 -1.83 -9.31
N PHE A 102 -9.89 -0.92 -8.35
CA PHE A 102 -10.29 -1.17 -6.98
C PHE A 102 -11.71 -0.68 -6.72
N LYS A 103 -12.33 -1.32 -5.74
CA LYS A 103 -13.67 -1.04 -5.26
C LYS A 103 -13.61 0.09 -4.24
N CYS A 104 -14.34 1.17 -4.47
CA CYS A 104 -14.37 2.34 -3.60
C CYS A 104 -15.75 2.57 -2.97
N GLY A 105 -16.40 1.46 -2.63
CA GLY A 105 -17.69 1.41 -1.95
C GLY A 105 -18.85 1.69 -2.90
N GLY A 106 -19.91 2.29 -2.36
CA GLY A 106 -21.12 2.61 -3.10
C GLY A 106 -22.11 3.39 -2.26
N PHE A 107 -23.16 3.89 -2.89
CA PHE A 107 -24.25 4.57 -2.21
C PHE A 107 -25.59 4.21 -2.87
N SER A 108 -26.52 3.67 -2.08
CA SER A 108 -27.86 3.32 -2.56
C SER A 108 -28.87 3.41 -1.41
N HIS A 109 -30.11 3.83 -1.71
CA HIS A 109 -31.20 3.93 -0.73
C HIS A 109 -30.81 4.66 0.58
N ASP A 110 -30.11 5.79 0.47
CA ASP A 110 -29.61 6.59 1.60
C ASP A 110 -28.64 5.83 2.53
N GLN A 111 -28.06 4.72 2.05
CA GLN A 111 -27.11 3.89 2.77
C GLN A 111 -25.75 3.90 2.08
N ALA A 112 -24.70 4.14 2.87
CA ALA A 112 -23.33 4.07 2.42
C ALA A 112 -22.80 2.63 2.51
N PHE A 113 -22.26 2.16 1.39
CA PHE A 113 -21.50 0.92 1.29
C PHE A 113 -20.01 1.25 1.25
N VAL A 114 -19.23 0.45 1.97
CA VAL A 114 -17.83 0.67 2.25
C VAL A 114 -17.04 -0.56 1.81
N SER A 115 -16.10 -0.35 0.91
CA SER A 115 -15.08 -1.32 0.56
C SER A 115 -13.99 -1.29 1.61
N LEU A 116 -13.86 -2.35 2.40
CA LEU A 116 -12.80 -2.45 3.42
C LEU A 116 -11.51 -3.02 2.85
N TYR A 117 -10.41 -2.48 3.34
CA TYR A 117 -9.05 -2.80 3.01
C TYR A 117 -8.22 -2.84 4.28
N GLU A 118 -7.18 -3.66 4.31
CA GLU A 118 -6.18 -3.55 5.38
C GLU A 118 -5.41 -2.24 5.27
N SER A 119 -5.24 -1.54 6.39
CA SER A 119 -4.60 -0.23 6.42
C SER A 119 -3.11 -0.29 6.10
N LEU A 120 -2.44 -1.39 6.46
CA LEU A 120 -1.03 -1.65 6.15
C LEU A 120 -0.72 -1.68 4.65
N GLY A 121 -1.75 -1.95 3.83
CA GLY A 121 -1.70 -1.94 2.38
C GLY A 121 -0.57 -2.76 1.74
N PRO A 122 -0.43 -2.66 0.42
CA PRO A 122 0.74 -3.12 -0.32
C PRO A 122 1.82 -2.01 -0.40
N TYR A 123 2.12 -1.33 0.71
CA TYR A 123 3.05 -0.21 0.73
C TYR A 123 4.49 -0.64 0.98
N ILE A 124 5.45 0.08 0.38
CA ILE A 124 6.84 0.07 0.85
C ILE A 124 6.86 0.84 2.18
N THR A 125 7.14 0.14 3.27
CA THR A 125 7.21 0.72 4.62
C THR A 125 8.59 1.22 4.96
N ASN A 126 9.63 0.64 4.35
CA ASN A 126 11.00 1.06 4.56
C ASN A 126 11.81 0.92 3.26
N SER A 127 12.71 1.86 3.01
CA SER A 127 13.72 1.77 1.96
C SER A 127 15.04 2.32 2.50
N SER A 128 16.12 1.58 2.34
CA SER A 128 17.46 2.02 2.71
C SER A 128 18.46 1.77 1.59
N LEU A 129 19.48 2.63 1.55
CA LEU A 129 20.62 2.54 0.62
C LEU A 129 21.89 2.43 1.46
N ILE A 130 22.70 1.42 1.18
CA ILE A 130 23.95 1.17 1.88
C ILE A 130 25.08 1.16 0.85
N VAL A 131 26.17 1.87 1.16
CA VAL A 131 27.40 1.83 0.38
C VAL A 131 28.24 0.66 0.86
N VAL A 132 28.52 -0.32 -0.01
CA VAL A 132 29.22 -1.57 0.36
C VAL A 132 30.75 -1.42 0.20
N ALA A 133 31.22 -0.30 -0.34
CA ALA A 133 32.65 -0.07 -0.52
C ALA A 133 33.34 0.38 0.78
N ASP A 134 34.46 -0.28 1.10
CA ASP A 134 35.38 0.08 2.18
C ASP A 134 36.30 1.28 1.82
N HIS A 135 36.50 1.55 0.52
CA HIS A 135 37.19 2.72 0.00
C HIS A 135 36.76 3.08 -1.44
N ILE A 136 36.67 4.38 -1.75
CA ILE A 136 36.28 4.88 -3.08
C ILE A 136 37.54 5.12 -3.91
N VAL A 137 37.69 4.39 -5.02
CA VAL A 137 38.80 4.56 -5.97
C VAL A 137 38.32 5.29 -7.22
N ILE A 138 39.08 6.30 -7.65
CA ILE A 138 38.80 7.06 -8.89
C ILE A 138 38.76 6.08 -10.08
N ASN A 139 37.74 6.21 -10.93
CA ASN A 139 37.50 5.37 -12.11
C ASN A 139 37.19 3.89 -11.81
N ARG A 140 36.81 3.55 -10.58
CA ARG A 140 36.26 2.22 -10.25
C ARG A 140 34.77 2.35 -9.88
N PRO A 141 33.93 1.41 -10.35
CA PRO A 141 32.53 1.38 -9.95
C PRO A 141 32.42 1.05 -8.45
N VAL A 142 31.49 1.71 -7.76
CA VAL A 142 31.12 1.46 -6.36
C VAL A 142 29.80 0.70 -6.36
N THR A 143 29.74 -0.42 -5.63
CA THR A 143 28.49 -1.16 -5.40
C THR A 143 27.65 -0.51 -4.30
N LEU A 144 26.36 -0.41 -4.58
CA LEU A 144 25.34 0.07 -3.65
C LEU A 144 24.34 -1.06 -3.42
N ASP A 145 24.08 -1.39 -2.16
CA ASP A 145 23.02 -2.31 -1.78
C ASP A 145 21.77 -1.51 -1.41
N THR A 146 20.64 -1.88 -1.98
CA THR A 146 19.33 -1.28 -1.69
C THR A 146 18.44 -2.31 -1.01
N PHE A 147 17.83 -1.93 0.10
CA PHE A 147 16.83 -2.75 0.80
C PHE A 147 15.49 -2.03 0.74
N ALA A 148 14.43 -2.78 0.44
CA ALA A 148 13.05 -2.29 0.53
C ALA A 148 12.20 -3.32 1.28
N GLN A 149 11.38 -2.85 2.21
CA GLN A 149 10.46 -3.67 2.99
C GLN A 149 9.02 -3.29 2.67
N LEU A 150 8.18 -4.30 2.46
CA LEU A 150 6.74 -4.13 2.28
C LEU A 150 6.00 -4.30 3.62
N GLY A 151 4.94 -3.52 3.84
CA GLY A 151 4.21 -3.47 5.11
C GLY A 151 3.49 -4.76 5.48
N LYS A 152 2.86 -5.41 4.50
CA LYS A 152 2.44 -6.81 4.59
C LYS A 152 3.06 -7.54 3.40
N VAL A 153 3.93 -8.51 3.68
CA VAL A 153 4.41 -9.43 2.65
C VAL A 153 3.18 -10.22 2.21
N TYR A 154 2.72 -9.97 0.99
CA TYR A 154 1.80 -10.88 0.32
C TYR A 154 2.61 -12.15 0.11
N ASN A 155 2.46 -13.11 1.02
CA ASN A 155 3.19 -14.35 0.95
C ASN A 155 2.74 -15.06 -0.34
N SER A 156 3.55 -15.00 -1.38
CA SER A 156 3.34 -15.76 -2.61
C SER A 156 3.77 -17.21 -2.46
N THR A 157 4.16 -17.63 -1.27
CA THR A 157 4.63 -18.98 -0.99
C THR A 157 3.99 -19.50 0.29
N ASP A 158 2.98 -20.34 0.14
CA ASP A 158 2.76 -21.45 1.08
C ASP A 158 3.97 -22.40 1.01
N ASP A 159 5.13 -21.94 1.46
CA ASP A 159 6.26 -22.79 1.81
C ASP A 159 6.90 -22.24 3.08
N GLU A 160 6.70 -22.95 4.18
CA GLU A 160 7.05 -22.59 5.57
C GLU A 160 8.58 -22.60 5.82
N THR A 161 9.40 -22.47 4.77
CA THR A 161 10.86 -22.52 4.83
C THR A 161 11.59 -21.40 4.07
N ALA A 162 10.89 -20.49 3.39
CA ALA A 162 11.54 -19.41 2.64
C ALA A 162 11.71 -18.14 3.47
N GLU A 163 12.96 -17.77 3.78
CA GLU A 163 13.29 -16.40 4.19
C GLU A 163 12.85 -15.40 3.11
N PRO A 164 12.36 -14.19 3.48
CA PRO A 164 11.80 -13.24 2.52
C PRO A 164 12.88 -12.74 1.57
N THR A 165 13.03 -13.41 0.44
CA THR A 165 13.95 -13.06 -0.63
C THR A 165 13.14 -12.58 -1.83
N GLY A 166 12.58 -11.38 -1.71
CA GLY A 166 12.26 -10.59 -2.89
C GLY A 166 13.59 -10.21 -3.55
N ILE A 167 14.04 -10.96 -4.56
CA ILE A 167 15.22 -10.59 -5.33
C ILE A 167 14.85 -9.38 -6.19
N VAL A 168 15.27 -8.19 -5.75
CA VAL A 168 15.26 -6.99 -6.58
C VAL A 168 16.33 -7.18 -7.64
N THR A 169 15.92 -7.42 -8.89
CA THR A 169 16.87 -7.59 -9.99
C THR A 169 17.27 -6.22 -10.55
N PHE A 170 18.57 -5.95 -10.52
CA PHE A 170 19.16 -4.71 -11.01
C PHE A 170 19.34 -4.79 -12.52
N SER A 171 18.54 -4.06 -13.29
CA SER A 171 18.83 -3.81 -14.70
C SER A 171 19.40 -2.40 -14.84
N GLY A 172 20.73 -2.30 -14.97
CA GLY A 172 21.38 -1.06 -15.36
C GLY A 172 21.28 -0.86 -16.87
N VAL A 173 20.98 0.37 -17.29
CA VAL A 173 21.20 0.85 -18.67
C VAL A 173 22.50 1.64 -18.70
#